data_AF-G9YTG6-F1
#
_entry.id   AF-G9YTG6-F1
#
_cell.length_a   1.000
_cell.length_b   1.000
_cell.length_c   1.000
_cell.angle_alpha   90.00
_cell.angle_beta   90.00
_cell.angle_gamma   90.00
#
_symmetry.space_group_name_H-M   'P 1'
#
loop_
_entity.id
_entity.type
_entity.pdbx_description
1 polymer ?
#
loop_
_entity_poly.entity_id
_entity_poly.type
_entity_poly.pdbx_seq_one_letter_code
_entity_poly.pdbx_strand_id
1 'polypeptide(L)'
;MYIYPDNLKSKAVLWLWELRDIAIIGVGTLISVFAMAQLGFLPPVVITAAYAFLSIRLEDTSILDFLRYAIRYFLLGQQTYAWGLCNPSTDRSDRK
;
A
#
# COMPACT_ATOMS: atom_id res chain seq x y z
N MET A 1 6.00 20.30 -24.78
CA MET A 1 6.30 19.49 -23.58
C MET A 1 4.97 19.09 -22.96
N TYR A 2 4.64 17.81 -22.96
CA TYR A 2 3.35 17.30 -22.46
C TYR A 2 3.58 16.79 -21.03
N ILE A 3 2.93 17.41 -20.03
CA ILE A 3 2.92 16.91 -18.66
C ILE A 3 1.96 15.72 -18.63
N TYR A 4 2.50 14.52 -18.42
CA TYR A 4 1.70 13.32 -18.25
C TYR A 4 1.06 13.34 -16.83
N PRO A 5 -0.24 13.02 -16.69
CA PRO A 5 -0.95 13.16 -15.42
C PRO A 5 -0.51 12.20 -14.30
N ASP A 6 0.41 11.28 -14.56
CA ASP A 6 0.91 10.31 -13.56
C ASP A 6 1.69 10.97 -12.42
N ASN A 7 2.41 12.08 -12.68
CA ASN A 7 3.17 12.77 -11.64
C ASN A 7 2.34 13.75 -10.79
N LEU A 8 1.10 14.05 -11.18
CA LEU A 8 0.22 15.00 -10.46
C LEU A 8 -0.39 14.42 -9.17
N LYS A 9 -0.27 13.09 -8.98
CA LYS A 9 -0.70 12.37 -7.79
C LYS A 9 0.49 11.78 -7.03
N SER A 10 1.67 12.42 -7.10
CA SER A 10 2.81 11.98 -6.30
C SER A 10 2.37 11.98 -4.83
N LYS A 11 2.22 10.78 -4.28
CA LYS A 11 1.87 10.64 -2.88
C LYS A 11 2.98 11.30 -2.07
N ALA A 12 2.60 12.05 -1.03
CA ALA A 12 3.57 12.66 -0.14
C ALA A 12 4.30 11.55 0.64
N VAL A 13 5.47 11.16 0.14
CA VAL A 13 6.39 10.23 0.79
C VAL A 13 7.45 11.07 1.50
N LEU A 14 7.65 10.83 2.80
CA LEU A 14 8.72 11.43 3.58
C LEU A 14 9.75 10.33 3.88
N TRP A 15 10.96 10.52 3.37
CA TRP A 15 12.10 9.60 3.51
C TRP A 15 11.84 8.21 2.90
N LEU A 16 11.10 7.35 3.59
CA LEU A 16 10.68 6.02 3.12
C LEU A 16 9.24 5.66 3.54
N TRP A 17 8.48 6.57 4.16
CA TRP A 17 7.11 6.34 4.64
C TRP A 17 6.11 7.30 3.99
N GLU A 18 4.87 6.85 3.77
CA GLU A 18 3.79 7.79 3.48
C GLU A 18 3.49 8.63 4.74
N LEU A 19 3.03 9.86 4.53
CA LEU A 19 2.62 10.74 5.65
C LEU A 19 1.61 10.06 6.60
N ARG A 20 0.77 9.18 6.05
CA ARG A 20 -0.20 8.39 6.81
C ARG A 20 0.46 7.37 7.74
N ASP A 21 1.51 6.67 7.28
CA ASP A 21 2.20 5.66 8.08
C ASP A 21 2.94 6.34 9.24
N ILE A 22 3.55 7.51 9.00
CA ILE A 22 4.16 8.35 10.04
C ILE A 22 3.12 8.76 11.09
N ALA A 23 1.92 9.16 10.67
CA ALA A 23 0.85 9.52 11.59
C ALA A 23 0.43 8.34 12.47
N ILE A 24 0.28 7.14 11.89
CA ILE A 24 -0.08 5.93 12.63
C ILE A 24 1.01 5.55 13.63
N ILE A 25 2.28 5.65 13.23
CA ILE A 25 3.41 5.30 14.10
C ILE A 25 3.59 6.34 15.22
N GLY A 26 3.36 7.62 14.93
CA GLY A 26 3.31 8.67 15.95
C GLY A 26 2.22 8.41 17.00
N VAL A 27 1.00 8.10 16.58
CA VAL A 27 -0.09 7.78 17.52
C VAL A 27 0.19 6.47 18.29
N GLY A 28 0.68 5.44 17.60
CA GLY A 28 1.02 4.15 18.22
C GLY A 28 2.12 4.28 19.27
N THR A 29 3.19 5.02 18.96
CA THR A 29 4.30 5.27 19.90
C THR A 29 3.84 6.04 21.12
N LEU A 30 3.00 7.05 20.97
CA LEU A 30 2.43 7.78 22.12
C LEU A 30 1.62 6.85 23.03
N ILE A 31 0.72 6.04 22.47
CA ILE A 31 -0.08 5.07 23.24
C ILE A 31 0.82 4.06 23.93
N SER A 32 1.85 3.60 23.23
CA SER A 32 2.78 2.60 23.75
C SER A 32 3.63 3.13 24.89
N VAL A 33 4.18 4.34 24.78
CA VAL A 33 4.95 5.00 25.84
C VAL A 33 4.05 5.24 27.05
N PHE A 34 2.80 5.65 26.83
CA PHE A 34 1.81 5.83 27.90
C PHE A 34 1.49 4.51 28.62
N ALA A 35 1.24 3.44 27.87
CA ALA A 35 0.99 2.10 28.43
C ALA A 35 2.20 1.56 29.19
N MET A 36 3.42 1.82 28.70
CA MET A 36 4.64 1.44 29.39
C MET A 36 4.84 2.23 30.69
N ALA A 37 4.58 3.54 30.65
CA ALA A 37 4.77 4.44 31.80
C ALA A 37 3.77 4.17 32.94
N GLN A 38 2.51 3.82 32.62
CA GLN A 38 1.48 3.61 33.64
C GLN A 38 1.26 2.15 34.03
N LEU A 39 1.36 1.22 33.07
CA LEU A 39 1.03 -0.19 33.28
C LEU A 39 2.26 -1.12 33.31
N GLY A 40 3.46 -0.63 32.98
CA GLY A 40 4.64 -1.50 32.81
C GLY A 40 4.47 -2.53 31.68
N PHE A 41 3.52 -2.32 30.78
CA PHE A 41 3.14 -3.28 29.75
C PHE A 41 4.02 -3.08 28.53
N LEU A 42 4.97 -4.01 28.33
CA LEU A 42 5.88 -4.05 27.18
C LEU A 42 5.27 -4.45 25.82
N PRO A 43 4.22 -5.29 25.72
CA PRO A 43 3.67 -5.73 24.43
C PRO A 43 3.30 -4.63 23.42
N PRO A 44 2.71 -3.48 23.81
CA PRO A 44 2.39 -2.38 22.90
C PRO A 44 3.62 -1.80 22.20
N VAL A 45 4.77 -1.78 22.89
CA VAL A 45 6.04 -1.25 22.34
C VAL A 45 6.55 -2.17 21.25
N VAL A 46 6.49 -3.48 21.50
CA VAL A 46 6.93 -4.49 20.54
C VAL A 46 6.07 -4.44 19.28
N ILE A 47 4.75 -4.31 19.43
CA ILE A 47 3.83 -4.24 18.29
C ILE A 47 4.05 -2.95 17.48
N THR A 48 4.22 -1.81 18.13
CA THR A 48 4.45 -0.53 17.45
C THR A 48 5.80 -0.49 16.74
N ALA A 49 6.84 -1.05 17.34
CA ALA A 49 8.16 -1.20 16.70
C ALA A 49 8.11 -2.15 15.51
N ALA A 50 7.43 -3.29 15.64
CA ALA A 50 7.24 -4.24 14.54
C ALA A 50 6.47 -3.60 13.38
N TYR A 51 5.38 -2.87 13.68
CA TYR A 51 4.60 -2.17 12.67
C TYR A 51 5.42 -1.10 11.94
N ALA A 52 6.22 -0.31 12.68
CA ALA A 52 7.10 0.70 12.11
C ALA A 52 8.15 0.08 11.17
N PHE A 53 8.74 -1.05 11.54
CA PHE A 53 9.66 -1.76 10.67
C PHE A 53 8.97 -2.27 9.39
N LEU A 54 7.78 -2.86 9.54
CA LEU A 54 6.99 -3.44 8.46
C LEU A 54 6.39 -2.38 7.51
N SER A 55 6.21 -1.14 7.95
CA SER A 55 5.68 -0.04 7.12
C SER A 55 6.75 0.67 6.29
N ILE A 56 8.04 0.33 6.44
CA ILE A 56 9.10 0.88 5.59
C ILE A 56 8.83 0.52 4.12
N ARG A 57 8.89 1.53 3.23
CA ARG A 57 8.79 1.33 1.78
C ARG A 57 10.15 1.17 1.16
N LEU A 58 10.30 0.14 0.33
CA LEU A 58 11.41 -0.03 -0.61
C LEU A 58 10.81 0.12 -2.01
N GLU A 59 11.34 1.04 -2.82
CA GLU A 59 10.99 1.18 -4.24
C GLU A 59 9.46 1.25 -4.49
N ASP A 60 8.78 2.16 -3.77
CA ASP A 60 7.34 2.47 -3.87
C ASP A 60 6.34 1.44 -3.30
N THR A 61 6.80 0.29 -2.81
CA THR A 61 5.96 -0.71 -2.13
C THR A 61 6.33 -0.86 -0.66
N SER A 62 5.33 -0.83 0.23
CA SER A 62 5.56 -1.11 1.65
C SER A 62 5.73 -2.62 1.86
N ILE A 63 6.60 -3.04 2.78
CA ILE A 63 6.78 -4.46 3.12
C ILE A 63 5.45 -5.06 3.63
N LEU A 64 4.64 -4.28 4.34
CA LEU A 64 3.26 -4.64 4.71
C LEU A 64 2.36 -4.91 3.51
N ASP A 65 2.41 -4.05 2.50
CA ASP A 65 1.64 -4.24 1.28
C ASP A 65 2.16 -5.45 0.52
N PHE A 66 3.48 -5.64 0.42
CA PHE A 66 4.08 -6.83 -0.16
C PHE A 66 3.60 -8.11 0.54
N LEU A 67 3.65 -8.15 1.88
CA LEU A 67 3.18 -9.29 2.65
C LEU A 67 1.67 -9.51 2.48
N ARG A 68 0.86 -8.44 2.42
CA ARG A 68 -0.58 -8.54 2.15
C ARG A 68 -0.86 -9.09 0.76
N TYR A 69 -0.14 -8.62 -0.26
CA TYR A 69 -0.25 -9.12 -1.63
C TYR A 69 0.21 -10.57 -1.73
N ALA A 70 1.32 -10.92 -1.07
CA ALA A 70 1.82 -12.29 -1.00
C ALA A 70 0.78 -13.22 -0.35
N ILE A 71 0.23 -12.85 0.81
CA ILE A 71 -0.79 -13.65 1.49
C ILE A 71 -2.03 -13.80 0.61
N ARG A 72 -2.49 -12.73 -0.05
CA ARG A 72 -3.61 -12.81 -1.01
C ARG A 72 -3.30 -13.72 -2.20
N TYR A 73 -2.09 -13.64 -2.75
CA TYR A 73 -1.70 -14.47 -3.86
C TYR A 73 -1.60 -15.96 -3.45
N PHE A 74 -0.97 -16.24 -2.31
CA PHE A 74 -0.80 -17.60 -1.80
C PHE A 74 -2.10 -18.24 -1.29
N LEU A 75 -3.03 -17.47 -0.70
CA LEU A 75 -4.26 -18.02 -0.11
C LEU A 75 -5.53 -17.80 -0.95
N LEU A 76 -5.64 -16.71 -1.72
CA LEU A 76 -6.87 -16.32 -2.43
C LEU A 76 -6.86 -16.62 -3.95
N GLY A 77 -5.77 -17.18 -4.49
CA GLY A 77 -5.74 -17.75 -5.83
C GLY A 77 -5.05 -16.90 -6.91
N GLN A 78 -4.60 -17.59 -7.96
CA GLN A 78 -3.75 -17.08 -9.03
C GLN A 78 -4.47 -16.02 -9.89
N GLN A 79 -3.81 -14.87 -10.09
CA GLN A 79 -4.34 -13.76 -10.89
C GLN A 79 -4.27 -14.11 -12.39
N THR A 80 -5.39 -14.49 -13.00
CA THR A 80 -5.47 -14.81 -14.43
C THR A 80 -5.78 -13.55 -15.25
N TYR A 81 -4.90 -13.21 -16.18
CA TYR A 81 -5.12 -12.12 -17.13
C TYR A 81 -5.60 -12.71 -18.46
N ALA A 82 -6.79 -12.30 -18.90
CA ALA A 82 -7.29 -12.59 -20.25
C ALA A 82 -7.04 -11.35 -21.11
N TRP A 83 -6.07 -11.43 -22.02
CA TRP A 83 -5.87 -10.43 -23.07
C TRP A 83 -6.66 -10.85 -24.31
N GLY A 84 -7.73 -10.11 -24.60
CA GLY A 84 -8.46 -10.20 -25.86
C GLY A 84 -8.26 -8.92 -26.67
N LEU A 85 -7.79 -9.04 -27.90
CA LEU A 85 -7.88 -7.97 -28.89
C LEU A 85 -9.37 -7.68 -29.09
N CYS A 86 -9.83 -6.50 -28.64
CA CYS A 86 -11.10 -5.96 -29.10
C CYS A 86 -10.93 -5.65 -30.59
N ASN A 87 -11.18 -6.63 -31.45
CA ASN A 87 -11.38 -6.34 -32.86
C ASN A 87 -12.69 -5.56 -32.94
N PRO A 88 -12.67 -4.31 -33.45
CA PRO A 88 -13.91 -3.65 -33.81
C PRO A 88 -14.47 -4.44 -34.98
N SER A 89 -15.35 -5.41 -34.70
CA SER A 89 -16.11 -6.09 -35.74
C SER A 89 -16.95 -5.03 -36.42
N THR A 90 -16.47 -4.69 -37.61
CA THR A 90 -17.12 -4.01 -38.72
C THR A 90 -18.64 -4.10 -38.63
N ASP A 91 -19.29 -3.06 -38.11
CA ASP A 91 -20.68 -2.81 -38.44
C ASP A 91 -20.73 -1.70 -39.50
N ARG A 92 -20.53 -2.14 -40.74
CA ARG A 92 -20.77 -1.35 -41.94
C ARG A 92 -21.81 -2.09 -42.77
N SER A 93 -22.96 -2.35 -42.18
CA SER A 93 -24.15 -2.76 -42.90
C SER A 93 -25.33 -1.94 -42.38
N ASP A 94 -25.49 -0.74 -42.93
CA ASP A 94 -26.82 -0.19 -43.27
C ASP A 94 -26.64 1.13 -44.01
N ARG A 95 -26.35 0.99 -45.30
CA ARG A 95 -26.65 2.04 -46.29
C ARG A 95 -27.08 1.36 -47.59
N LYS A 96 -28.38 1.08 -47.71
CA LYS A 96 -29.10 0.97 -48.98
C LYS A 96 -30.45 1.63 -48.83
#